data_AF-A0A9D4YBW7-F1
#
_entry.id   AF-A0A9D4YBW7-F1
#
_cell.length_a   1.000
_cell.length_b   1.000
_cell.length_c   1.000
_cell.angle_alpha   90.00
_cell.angle_beta   90.00
_cell.angle_gamma   90.00
#
_symmetry.space_group_name_H-M   'P 1'
#
loop_
_entity.id
_entity.type
_entity.pdbx_description
1 polymer ?
#
loop_
_entity_poly.entity_id
_entity_poly.type
_entity_poly.pdbx_seq_one_letter_code
_entity_poly.pdbx_strand_id
1 'polypeptide(L)'
;YEPVSAESERVRVKFGGTRKEFAFDKVFHQDTTQESVFVEVEPILRSAMDGHNVCVFAYGQTGTGKTFTMDGTNEQLGIIPRAIEELFRQASMDASSSFTFSMSMLEVYMGHVRDLLSPRQSCRTHEPLTVW
;
A
#
# COMPACT_ATOMS: atom_id res chain seq x y z
N TYR A 1 -8.73 26.98 1.28
CA TYR A 1 -8.42 25.84 2.16
C TYR A 1 -7.78 26.41 3.41
N GLU A 2 -8.49 26.42 4.54
CA GLU A 2 -7.91 26.78 5.85
C GLU A 2 -7.18 25.56 6.43
N PRO A 3 -6.13 25.74 7.27
CA PRO A 3 -5.28 24.64 7.69
C PRO A 3 -6.05 23.64 8.56
N VAL A 4 -5.86 22.36 8.25
CA VAL A 4 -6.36 21.23 9.05
C VAL A 4 -5.52 21.15 10.32
N SER A 5 -6.14 21.23 11.50
CA SER A 5 -5.45 20.83 12.74
C SER A 5 -5.60 19.32 12.87
N ALA A 6 -4.50 18.58 12.74
CA ALA A 6 -4.44 17.16 13.05
C ALA A 6 -3.74 16.98 14.42
N GLU A 7 -4.47 16.39 15.36
CA GLU A 7 -3.90 15.79 16.57
C GLU A 7 -3.65 14.30 16.27
N SER A 8 -2.85 13.59 17.08
CA SER A 8 -2.37 12.22 16.75
C SER A 8 -3.45 11.21 16.34
N GLU A 9 -4.70 11.42 16.74
CA GLU A 9 -5.85 10.53 16.51
C GLU A 9 -7.06 11.26 15.91
N ARG A 10 -7.00 12.59 15.72
CA ARG A 10 -8.19 13.39 15.35
C ARG A 10 -7.88 14.40 14.25
N VAL A 11 -8.78 14.47 13.27
CA VAL A 11 -8.73 15.42 12.15
C VAL A 11 -9.95 16.33 12.21
N ARG A 12 -9.73 17.64 12.20
CA ARG A 12 -10.82 18.62 12.10
C ARG A 12 -10.80 19.31 10.74
N VAL A 13 -11.93 19.27 10.05
CA VAL A 13 -12.12 19.86 8.72
C VAL A 13 -13.22 20.90 8.78
N LYS A 14 -12.97 22.07 8.19
CA LYS A 14 -13.97 23.15 8.05
C LYS A 14 -14.39 23.25 6.59
N PHE A 15 -15.67 23.02 6.31
CA PHE A 15 -16.24 23.10 4.97
C PHE A 15 -17.56 23.86 5.01
N GLY A 16 -17.69 24.93 4.20
CA GLY A 16 -18.91 25.73 4.12
C GLY A 16 -19.40 26.31 5.46
N GLY A 17 -18.48 26.71 6.35
CA GLY A 17 -18.82 27.21 7.69
C GLY A 17 -19.14 26.12 8.73
N THR A 18 -19.27 24.86 8.32
CA THR A 18 -19.48 23.72 9.22
C THR A 18 -18.14 23.07 9.59
N ARG A 19 -17.94 22.81 10.90
CA ARG A 19 -16.77 22.07 11.41
C ARG A 19 -17.17 20.61 11.59
N LYS A 20 -16.42 19.69 10.98
CA LYS A 20 -16.53 18.25 11.19
C LYS A 20 -15.25 17.72 11.82
N GLU A 21 -15.37 16.73 12.68
CA GLU A 21 -14.26 16.07 13.35
C GLU A 21 -14.35 14.57 13.11
N PHE A 22 -13.20 13.97 12.81
CA PHE A 22 -13.04 12.55 12.53
C PHE A 22 -11.99 11.97 13.47
N ALA A 23 -12.20 10.76 13.96
CA ALA A 23 -11.27 10.04 14.81
C ALA A 23 -10.72 8.82 14.07
N PHE A 24 -9.43 8.57 14.21
CA PHE A 24 -8.68 7.48 13.60
C PHE A 24 -7.65 6.96 14.62
N ASP A 25 -7.17 5.73 14.43
CA ASP A 25 -6.11 5.18 15.29
C ASP A 25 -4.79 5.96 15.19
N LYS A 26 -4.52 6.53 14.01
CA LYS A 26 -3.37 7.38 13.76
C LYS A 26 -3.66 8.39 12.67
N VAL A 27 -3.15 9.61 12.85
CA VAL A 27 -3.16 10.67 11.86
C VAL A 27 -1.74 11.16 11.60
N PHE A 28 -1.30 11.09 10.36
CA PHE A 28 0.00 11.60 9.93
C PHE A 28 -0.11 13.05 9.44
N HIS A 29 0.77 13.92 9.92
CA HIS A 29 0.88 15.30 9.45
C HIS A 29 1.67 15.40 8.14
N GLN A 30 1.57 16.52 7.43
CA GLN A 30 2.28 16.73 6.16
C GLN A 30 3.82 16.62 6.27
N ASP A 31 4.36 16.81 7.46
CA ASP A 31 5.80 16.74 7.75
C ASP A 31 6.25 15.31 8.11
N THR A 32 5.33 14.35 8.10
CA THR A 32 5.62 12.93 8.38
C THR A 32 6.41 12.32 7.23
N THR A 33 7.48 11.62 7.58
CA THR A 33 8.34 10.91 6.62
C THR A 33 7.81 9.52 6.26
N GLN A 34 8.28 8.95 5.16
CA GLN A 34 7.93 7.58 4.75
C GLN A 34 8.39 6.56 5.79
N GLU A 35 9.53 6.80 6.42
CA GLU A 35 10.08 6.00 7.52
C GLU A 35 9.11 5.98 8.70
N SER A 36 8.60 7.15 9.11
CA SER A 36 7.66 7.24 10.23
C SER A 36 6.33 6.54 9.94
N VAL A 37 5.85 6.59 8.70
CA VAL A 37 4.67 5.82 8.28
C VAL A 37 4.97 4.32 8.32
N PHE A 38 6.15 3.89 7.86
CA PHE A 38 6.51 2.48 7.83
C PHE A 38 6.63 1.84 9.23
N VAL A 39 7.12 2.58 10.24
CA VAL A 39 7.19 2.09 11.63
C VAL A 39 5.82 1.65 12.15
N GLU A 40 4.74 2.31 11.76
CA GLU A 40 3.37 1.94 12.16
C GLU A 40 2.85 0.71 11.38
N VAL A 41 3.42 0.40 10.22
CA VAL A 41 3.07 -0.75 9.37
C VAL A 41 3.91 -1.99 9.71
N GLU A 42 5.11 -1.82 10.25
CA GLU A 42 6.04 -2.92 10.59
C GLU A 42 5.42 -4.04 11.44
N PRO A 43 4.57 -3.78 12.46
CA PRO A 43 3.90 -4.83 13.22
C PRO A 43 3.00 -5.74 12.36
N ILE A 44 2.44 -5.20 11.27
CA ILE A 44 1.63 -5.96 10.32
C ILE A 44 2.52 -6.98 9.58
N LEU A 45 3.76 -6.62 9.24
CA LEU A 45 4.70 -7.54 8.60
C LEU A 45 5.12 -8.68 9.53
N ARG A 46 5.32 -8.40 10.82
CA ARG A 46 5.61 -9.44 11.81
C ARG A 46 4.45 -10.45 11.92
N SER A 47 3.22 -9.95 11.95
CA SER A 47 2.03 -10.82 11.92
C SER A 47 1.99 -11.74 10.69
N ALA A 48 2.46 -11.24 9.53
CA ALA A 48 2.59 -12.04 8.32
C ALA A 48 3.65 -13.15 8.45
N MET A 49 4.79 -12.86 9.08
CA MET A 49 5.85 -13.84 9.35
C MET A 49 5.40 -14.91 10.35
N ASP A 50 4.50 -14.56 11.27
CA ASP A 50 3.87 -15.48 12.22
C ASP A 50 2.76 -16.34 11.58
N GLY A 51 2.55 -16.24 10.26
CA GLY A 51 1.60 -17.06 9.50
C GLY A 51 0.19 -16.50 9.39
N HIS A 52 -0.01 -15.21 9.69
CA HIS A 52 -1.32 -14.55 9.52
C HIS A 52 -1.44 -13.87 8.15
N ASN A 53 -2.65 -13.87 7.60
CA ASN A 53 -2.94 -13.12 6.38
C ASN A 53 -3.08 -11.63 6.70
N VAL A 54 -2.36 -10.79 5.98
CA VAL A 54 -2.38 -9.34 6.16
C VAL A 54 -2.71 -8.62 4.86
N CYS A 55 -3.31 -7.43 4.98
CA CYS A 55 -3.65 -6.60 3.83
C CYS A 55 -3.53 -5.12 4.18
N VAL A 56 -2.86 -4.36 3.33
CA VAL A 56 -2.69 -2.90 3.47
C VAL A 56 -3.25 -2.23 2.22
N PHE A 57 -4.13 -1.25 2.43
CA PHE A 57 -4.75 -0.48 1.37
C PHE A 57 -4.38 1.00 1.47
N ALA A 58 -4.08 1.61 0.33
CA ALA A 58 -4.04 3.05 0.19
C ALA A 58 -5.32 3.53 -0.51
N TYR A 59 -6.10 4.37 0.16
CA TYR A 59 -7.37 4.89 -0.35
C TYR A 59 -7.40 6.42 -0.31
N GLY A 60 -8.01 7.03 -1.33
CA GLY A 60 -8.08 8.49 -1.46
C GLY A 60 -8.27 8.94 -2.90
N GLN A 61 -8.52 10.23 -3.10
CA GLN A 61 -8.69 10.83 -4.43
C GLN A 61 -7.38 10.77 -5.25
N THR A 62 -7.47 10.83 -6.57
CA THR A 62 -6.29 10.99 -7.43
C THR A 62 -5.47 12.22 -7.01
N GLY A 63 -4.14 12.06 -6.93
CA GLY A 63 -3.23 13.11 -6.50
C GLY A 63 -3.01 13.22 -4.99
N THR A 64 -3.68 12.43 -4.14
CA THR A 64 -3.52 12.49 -2.68
C THR A 64 -2.39 11.63 -2.11
N GLY A 65 -1.45 11.17 -2.94
CA GLY A 65 -0.26 10.47 -2.47
C GLY A 65 -0.37 8.94 -2.29
N LYS A 66 -1.44 8.26 -2.73
CA LYS A 66 -1.55 6.79 -2.62
C LYS A 66 -0.32 6.03 -3.15
N THR A 67 0.11 6.34 -4.38
CA THR A 67 1.29 5.74 -5.01
C THR A 67 2.57 6.15 -4.28
N PHE A 68 2.65 7.39 -3.81
CA PHE A 68 3.78 7.85 -3.01
C PHE A 68 3.89 7.08 -1.70
N THR A 69 2.80 6.85 -0.96
CA THR A 69 2.84 6.07 0.29
C THR A 69 3.18 4.60 0.04
N MET A 70 2.61 3.96 -0.98
CA MET A 70 2.81 2.53 -1.24
C MET A 70 4.15 2.22 -1.90
N ASP A 71 4.50 2.93 -2.96
CA ASP A 71 5.69 2.66 -3.79
C ASP A 71 6.84 3.62 -3.46
N GLY A 72 6.51 4.92 -3.34
CA GLY A 72 7.47 5.97 -3.02
C GLY A 72 8.17 6.55 -4.24
N THR A 73 9.34 7.14 -3.99
CA THR A 73 10.30 7.58 -5.00
C THR A 73 11.63 6.89 -4.78
N ASN A 74 12.60 7.09 -5.68
CA ASN A 74 13.94 6.53 -5.52
C ASN A 74 14.66 7.05 -4.26
N GLU A 75 14.34 8.27 -3.84
CA GLU A 75 14.91 8.92 -2.66
C GLU A 75 14.09 8.63 -1.39
N GLN A 76 12.78 8.41 -1.56
CA GLN A 76 11.82 8.22 -0.47
C GLN A 76 11.00 6.97 -0.70
N LEU A 77 11.61 5.81 -0.41
CA LEU A 77 11.00 4.50 -0.58
C LEU A 77 9.67 4.40 0.20
N GLY A 78 8.65 3.81 -0.40
CA GLY A 78 7.34 3.59 0.21
C GLY A 78 7.25 2.31 1.03
N ILE A 79 6.01 1.94 1.37
CA ILE A 79 5.72 0.76 2.19
C ILE A 79 6.18 -0.54 1.51
N ILE A 80 5.90 -0.72 0.21
CA ILE A 80 6.17 -1.96 -0.52
C ILE A 80 7.68 -2.30 -0.54
N PRO A 81 8.58 -1.43 -1.04
CA PRO A 81 10.00 -1.75 -1.08
C PRO A 81 10.60 -1.98 0.31
N ARG A 82 10.19 -1.19 1.32
CA ARG A 82 10.64 -1.37 2.71
C ARG A 82 10.13 -2.66 3.33
N ALA A 83 8.89 -3.04 3.03
CA ALA A 83 8.32 -4.28 3.53
C ALA A 83 9.08 -5.49 2.99
N ILE A 84 9.43 -5.48 1.69
CA ILE A 84 10.21 -6.55 1.08
C ILE A 84 11.59 -6.66 1.75
N GLU A 85 12.30 -5.54 1.92
CA GLU A 85 13.60 -5.50 2.60
C GLU A 85 13.50 -6.04 4.04
N GLU A 86 12.50 -5.59 4.79
CA GLU A 86 12.28 -6.00 6.17
C GLU A 86 11.93 -7.50 6.30
N LEU A 87 11.11 -8.04 5.39
CA LEU A 87 10.80 -9.48 5.36
C LEU A 87 12.06 -10.33 5.13
N PHE A 88 12.90 -9.95 4.17
CA PHE A 88 14.17 -10.65 3.94
C PHE A 88 15.12 -10.49 5.13
N ARG A 89 15.17 -9.31 5.75
CA ARG A 89 15.98 -9.08 6.95
C ARG A 89 15.54 -9.97 8.11
N GLN A 90 14.24 -10.04 8.41
CA GLN A 90 13.72 -10.92 9.47
C GLN A 90 14.01 -12.39 9.20
N ALA A 91 13.78 -12.86 7.97
CA ALA A 91 14.12 -14.23 7.58
C ALA A 91 15.62 -14.55 7.70
N SER A 92 16.50 -13.57 7.46
CA SER A 92 17.95 -13.77 7.61
C SER A 92 18.41 -13.88 9.07
N MET A 93 17.63 -13.35 10.00
CA MET A 93 17.94 -13.36 11.43
C MET A 93 17.38 -14.60 12.13
N ASP A 94 16.31 -15.19 11.60
CA ASP A 94 15.74 -16.42 12.13
C ASP A 94 16.39 -17.66 11.48
N ALA A 95 17.33 -18.27 12.19
CA ALA A 95 17.99 -19.51 11.79
C ALA A 95 17.17 -20.78 12.10
N SER A 96 16.03 -20.65 12.79
CA SER A 96 15.21 -21.80 13.20
C SER A 96 14.18 -22.22 12.15
N SER A 97 13.83 -21.31 11.24
CA SER A 97 12.77 -21.48 10.25
C SER A 97 13.32 -21.39 8.82
N SER A 98 12.77 -22.18 7.90
CA SER A 98 13.05 -22.06 6.47
C SER A 98 11.98 -21.20 5.79
N PHE A 99 12.38 -20.09 5.16
CA PHE A 99 11.46 -19.19 4.47
C PHE A 99 11.54 -19.36 2.95
N THR A 100 10.37 -19.37 2.29
CA THR A 100 10.25 -19.27 0.83
C THR A 100 9.37 -18.08 0.50
N PHE A 101 9.88 -17.14 -0.29
CA PHE A 101 9.12 -15.96 -0.72
C PHE A 101 8.68 -16.10 -2.17
N SER A 102 7.40 -15.78 -2.42
CA SER A 102 6.81 -15.71 -3.76
C SER A 102 6.06 -14.38 -3.88
N MET A 103 6.17 -13.73 -5.04
CA MET A 103 5.51 -12.44 -5.30
C MET A 103 4.66 -12.52 -6.57
N SER A 104 3.53 -11.83 -6.56
CA SER A 104 2.69 -11.61 -7.75
C SER A 104 2.22 -10.16 -7.75
N MET A 105 2.09 -9.57 -8.93
CA MET A 105 1.63 -8.19 -9.08
C MET A 105 0.50 -8.15 -10.10
N LEU A 106 -0.69 -7.77 -9.67
CA LEU A 106 -1.91 -7.80 -10.47
C LEU A 106 -2.50 -6.40 -10.58
N GLU A 107 -2.94 -6.04 -11.79
CA GLU A 107 -3.77 -4.86 -12.05
C GLU A 107 -5.22 -5.29 -12.25
N VAL A 108 -6.14 -4.58 -11.59
CA VAL A 108 -7.58 -4.73 -11.83
C VAL A 108 -8.09 -3.44 -12.43
N TYR A 109 -8.51 -3.48 -13.69
CA TYR A 109 -9.02 -2.31 -14.41
C TYR A 109 -10.28 -2.68 -15.20
N MET A 110 -11.37 -1.96 -14.94
CA MET A 110 -12.68 -2.16 -15.60
C MET A 110 -13.17 -3.63 -15.57
N GLY A 111 -12.97 -4.32 -14.45
CA GLY A 111 -13.36 -5.72 -14.27
C GLY A 111 -12.41 -6.73 -14.92
N HIS A 112 -11.34 -6.29 -15.58
CA HIS A 112 -10.30 -7.15 -16.11
C HIS A 112 -9.13 -7.25 -15.14
N VAL A 113 -8.65 -8.48 -14.93
CA VAL A 113 -7.43 -8.76 -14.16
C VAL A 113 -6.28 -8.99 -15.13
N ARG A 114 -5.17 -8.29 -14.90
CA ARG A 114 -3.95 -8.38 -15.69
C ARG A 114 -2.77 -8.69 -14.79
N ASP A 115 -2.02 -9.73 -15.15
CA ASP A 115 -0.71 -9.99 -14.53
C ASP A 115 0.32 -8.99 -15.06
N LEU A 116 0.92 -8.23 -14.15
CA LEU A 116 1.93 -7.20 -14.46
C LEU A 116 3.34 -7.79 -14.58
N LEU A 117 3.58 -8.98 -14.05
CA LEU A 117 4.88 -9.67 -14.13
C LEU A 117 4.95 -10.65 -15.31
N SER A 118 3.80 -11.04 -15.88
CA SER A 118 3.76 -11.81 -17.13
C SER A 118 4.30 -10.96 -18.29
N PRO A 119 5.10 -11.54 -19.21
CA PRO A 119 5.40 -10.92 -20.49
C PRO A 119 4.10 -10.49 -21.16
N ARG A 120 4.11 -9.31 -21.80
CA ARG A 120 2.98 -8.85 -22.60
C ARG A 120 2.68 -9.95 -23.62
N GLN A 121 1.53 -10.62 -23.48
CA GLN A 121 1.03 -11.50 -24.54
C GLN A 121 0.88 -10.62 -25.78
N SER A 122 1.74 -10.83 -26.78
CA SER A 122 1.54 -10.25 -28.11
C SER A 122 0.13 -10.63 -28.54
N CYS A 123 -0.69 -9.61 -28.77
CA CYS A 123 -2.02 -9.66 -29.40
C CYS A 123 -2.56 -11.09 -29.57
N ARG A 124 -3.46 -11.53 -28.69
CA ARG A 124 -4.31 -12.67 -29.07
C ARG A 124 -5.08 -12.20 -30.30
N THR A 125 -4.79 -12.79 -31.47
CA THR A 125 -5.63 -12.67 -32.65
C THR A 125 -7.06 -12.90 -32.21
N HIS A 126 -7.91 -11.92 -32.48
CA HIS A 126 -9.33 -11.97 -32.23
C HIS A 126 -9.87 -13.25 -32.89
N GLU A 127 -10.11 -14.32 -32.13
CA GLU A 127 -10.97 -15.38 -32.62
C GLU A 127 -12.39 -14.80 -32.62
N PRO A 128 -13.04 -14.66 -33.79
CA PRO A 128 -14.43 -14.28 -33.80
C PRO A 128 -15.23 -15.39 -33.11
N LEU A 129 -16.06 -15.01 -32.14
CA LEU A 129 -17.05 -15.88 -31.55
C LEU A 129 -17.92 -16.47 -32.67
N THR A 130 -17.64 -17.72 -33.05
CA THR A 130 -18.55 -18.47 -33.90
C THR A 130 -19.65 -18.97 -32.98
N VAL A 131 -20.79 -18.30 -33.06
CA VAL A 131 -22.08 -18.79 -32.54
C VAL A 131 -22.44 -20.09 -33.27
N TRP A 132 -22.62 -21.15 -32.48
CA TRP A 132 -23.49 -22.29 -32.82
C TRP A 132 -24.46 -22.47 -31.65
#